data_AF-A0A413RWU0-F1
#
_entry.id   AF-A0A413RWU0-F1
#
_cell.length_a   1.000
_cell.length_b   1.000
_cell.length_c   1.000
_cell.angle_alpha   90.00
_cell.angle_beta   90.00
_cell.angle_gamma   90.00
#
_symmetry.space_group_name_H-M   'P 1'
#
loop_
_entity.id
_entity.type
_entity.pdbx_description
1 polymer ?
#
loop_
_entity_poly.entity_id
_entity_poly.type
_entity_poly.pdbx_seq_one_letter_code
_entity_poly.pdbx_strand_id
1 'polypeptide(L)'
;MSKREDIFEKLDNLIEQNQFELVSDKVDDNRLKVIYLMNDAVESFIVFENARITGEYIKDYQGEINTSLTVQKNDSTGNDEYVLVVHQKDSVCTVFFEDVSFEVNLYNYGRTAHFWIEGYECLRQLEYKISILRDKLDYLGEKYCNDLEKELANLTDFPPLNYCFYPSVPEKYLVPRDNPWEPTDKAISVMLKVAREQQDKMLYQVLVLYKQFKNRKLAKVIATMLHRKSHGKVVESLMEKMTEATKNYPTKEFGKTADNEHKKILTRAKQLQNKLKHKKIKSEIFVEEPFVVATDSIEYKVYLMIWKKSLINTKVEIQEIK
;
A
#
# COMPACT_ATOMS: atom_id res chain seq x y z
N MET A 1 8.94 26.56 -3.00
CA MET A 1 8.80 25.65 -4.14
C MET A 1 7.39 25.81 -4.69
N SER A 2 7.25 26.12 -5.97
CA SER A 2 5.94 26.17 -6.61
C SER A 2 5.33 24.77 -6.71
N LYS A 3 4.00 24.65 -6.84
CA LYS A 3 3.33 23.34 -7.00
C LYS A 3 3.86 22.59 -8.24
N ARG A 4 4.29 23.32 -9.27
CA ARG A 4 4.86 22.77 -10.49
C ARG A 4 6.28 22.22 -10.26
N GLU A 5 7.14 22.94 -9.54
CA GLU A 5 8.47 22.47 -9.18
C GLU A 5 8.42 21.17 -8.37
N ASP A 6 7.50 21.04 -7.42
CA ASP A 6 7.28 19.81 -6.65
C ASP A 6 6.94 18.60 -7.54
N ILE A 7 6.19 18.81 -8.62
CA ILE A 7 5.82 17.75 -9.56
C ILE A 7 7.01 17.34 -10.43
N PHE A 8 7.86 18.29 -10.84
CA PHE A 8 9.09 17.96 -11.57
C PHE A 8 10.09 17.21 -10.70
N GLU A 9 10.23 17.58 -9.42
CA GLU A 9 11.06 16.80 -8.49
C GLU A 9 10.55 15.36 -8.33
N LYS A 10 9.22 15.17 -8.31
CA LYS A 10 8.62 13.82 -8.33
C LYS A 10 8.93 13.05 -9.60
N LEU A 11 8.91 13.72 -10.75
CA LEU A 11 9.27 13.11 -12.03
C LEU A 11 10.74 12.70 -12.06
N ASP A 12 11.64 13.59 -11.60
CA ASP A 12 13.07 13.32 -11.53
C ASP A 12 13.37 12.13 -10.61
N ASN A 13 12.71 12.05 -9.45
CA ASN A 13 12.83 10.91 -8.55
C ASN A 13 12.41 9.57 -9.22
N LEU A 14 11.33 9.56 -10.00
CA LEU A 14 10.92 8.35 -10.73
C LEU A 14 11.97 7.93 -11.77
N ILE A 15 12.58 8.90 -12.44
CA ILE A 15 13.62 8.66 -13.44
C ILE A 15 14.88 8.10 -12.77
N GLU A 16 15.36 8.73 -11.70
CA GLU A 16 16.55 8.29 -10.96
C GLU A 16 16.40 6.88 -10.38
N GLN A 17 15.18 6.51 -9.99
CA GLN A 17 14.88 5.18 -9.45
C GLN A 17 14.58 4.14 -10.54
N ASN A 18 14.65 4.51 -11.82
CA ASN A 18 14.29 3.65 -12.94
C ASN A 18 12.85 3.10 -12.85
N GLN A 19 11.91 3.95 -12.41
CA GLN A 19 10.49 3.65 -12.16
C GLN A 19 9.54 4.43 -13.07
N PHE A 20 10.05 5.06 -14.13
CA PHE A 20 9.20 5.76 -15.08
C PHE A 20 8.29 4.77 -15.83
N GLU A 21 6.97 4.91 -15.65
CA GLU A 21 5.98 4.08 -16.33
C GLU A 21 4.75 4.90 -16.74
N LEU A 22 4.44 4.93 -18.04
CA LEU A 22 3.18 5.50 -18.54
C LEU A 22 2.03 4.53 -18.29
N VAL A 23 0.89 5.06 -17.84
CA VAL A 23 -0.37 4.30 -17.72
C VAL A 23 -0.80 3.72 -19.07
N SER A 24 -0.66 4.53 -20.12
CA SER A 24 -0.88 4.14 -21.52
C SER A 24 -0.10 5.08 -22.43
N ASP A 25 0.29 4.58 -23.60
CA ASP A 25 0.81 5.34 -24.74
C ASP A 25 -0.28 6.07 -25.54
N LYS A 26 -1.55 5.89 -25.18
CA LYS A 26 -2.68 6.60 -25.79
C LYS A 26 -2.93 7.91 -25.05
N VAL A 27 -2.85 9.00 -25.80
CA VAL A 27 -3.27 10.32 -25.32
C VAL A 27 -4.78 10.33 -25.19
N ASP A 28 -5.28 10.58 -23.98
CA ASP A 28 -6.71 10.72 -23.69
C ASP A 28 -6.99 12.15 -23.23
N ASP A 29 -7.93 12.83 -23.91
CA ASP A 29 -8.28 14.23 -23.60
C ASP A 29 -7.06 15.15 -23.50
N ASN A 30 -6.12 15.00 -24.46
CA ASN A 30 -4.82 15.68 -24.49
C ASN A 30 -3.99 15.51 -23.22
N ARG A 31 -4.13 14.38 -22.51
CA ARG A 31 -3.39 14.06 -21.29
C ARG A 31 -2.69 12.72 -21.41
N LEU A 32 -1.52 12.65 -20.78
CA LEU A 32 -0.79 11.41 -20.54
C LEU A 32 -0.48 11.32 -19.04
N LYS A 33 -0.53 10.10 -18.50
CA LYS A 33 -0.33 9.85 -17.08
C LYS A 33 0.90 8.97 -16.87
N VAL A 34 1.78 9.40 -15.98
CA VAL A 34 2.89 8.60 -15.45
C VAL A 34 2.52 8.15 -14.05
N ILE A 35 2.71 6.87 -13.75
CA ILE A 35 2.49 6.31 -12.42
C ILE A 35 3.53 6.91 -11.46
N TYR A 36 3.07 7.50 -10.35
CA TYR A 36 3.98 8.00 -9.30
C TYR A 36 3.99 7.08 -8.08
N LEU A 37 2.83 6.75 -7.52
CA LEU A 37 2.68 5.74 -6.49
C LEU A 37 1.39 4.98 -6.74
N MET A 38 1.51 3.66 -6.77
CA MET A 38 0.39 2.74 -6.97
C MET A 38 0.49 1.58 -5.99
N ASN A 39 -0.44 1.55 -5.02
CA ASN A 39 -0.65 0.47 -4.08
C ASN A 39 -2.13 0.43 -3.64
N ASP A 40 -2.53 -0.53 -2.80
CA ASP A 40 -3.95 -0.67 -2.43
C ASP A 40 -4.58 0.56 -1.74
N ALA A 41 -3.76 1.44 -1.15
CA ALA A 41 -4.23 2.66 -0.52
C ALA A 41 -4.37 3.83 -1.49
N VAL A 42 -3.65 3.81 -2.63
CA VAL A 42 -3.56 4.95 -3.54
C VAL A 42 -3.16 4.59 -4.96
N GLU A 43 -3.81 5.24 -5.92
CA GLU A 43 -3.33 5.40 -7.29
C GLU A 43 -3.05 6.89 -7.54
N SER A 44 -1.80 7.24 -7.81
CA SER A 44 -1.39 8.63 -8.04
C SER A 44 -0.53 8.79 -9.29
N PHE A 45 -0.73 9.91 -9.97
CA PHE A 45 -0.19 10.15 -11.30
C PHE A 45 0.37 11.55 -11.43
N ILE A 46 1.53 11.65 -12.09
CA ILE A 46 1.96 12.89 -12.75
C ILE A 46 1.22 12.94 -14.08
N VAL A 47 0.47 14.01 -14.31
CA VAL A 47 -0.32 14.21 -15.53
C VAL A 47 0.39 15.23 -16.39
N PHE A 48 0.74 14.84 -17.61
CA PHE A 48 1.22 15.73 -18.64
C PHE A 48 0.01 16.35 -19.36
N GLU A 49 -0.12 17.66 -19.29
CA GLU A 49 -1.23 18.44 -19.85
C GLU A 49 -0.90 18.92 -21.26
N ASN A 50 -1.92 18.93 -22.13
CA ASN A 50 -1.77 19.21 -23.56
C ASN A 50 -0.70 18.33 -24.22
N ALA A 51 -0.68 17.06 -23.82
CA ALA A 51 0.37 16.13 -24.17
C ALA A 51 0.17 15.51 -25.56
N ARG A 52 1.28 15.26 -26.25
CA ARG A 52 1.34 14.36 -27.42
C ARG A 52 2.54 13.44 -27.28
N ILE A 53 2.46 12.27 -27.90
CA ILE A 53 3.53 11.28 -27.91
C ILE A 53 3.85 10.86 -29.33
N THR A 54 5.12 10.64 -29.61
CA THR A 54 5.61 10.06 -30.87
C THR A 54 6.64 8.97 -30.57
N GLY A 55 6.89 8.09 -31.54
CA GLY A 55 7.78 6.93 -31.36
C GLY A 55 7.06 5.71 -30.77
N GLU A 56 7.83 4.77 -30.24
CA GLU A 56 7.32 3.50 -29.72
C GLU A 56 7.63 3.40 -28.22
N TYR A 57 6.57 3.27 -27.42
CA TYR A 57 6.66 2.99 -25.99
C TYR A 57 6.36 1.51 -25.74
N ILE A 58 7.29 0.81 -25.11
CA ILE A 58 7.15 -0.58 -24.71
C ILE A 58 6.56 -0.61 -23.29
N LYS A 59 5.31 -1.04 -23.18
CA LYS A 59 4.66 -1.26 -21.89
C LYS A 59 5.33 -2.44 -21.15
N ASP A 60 5.37 -2.37 -19.82
CA ASP A 60 5.93 -3.39 -18.93
C ASP A 60 7.42 -3.71 -19.19
N TYR A 61 8.15 -2.78 -19.82
CA TYR A 61 9.56 -2.95 -20.16
C TYR A 61 10.42 -3.22 -18.92
N GLN A 62 11.17 -4.33 -18.96
CA GLN A 62 12.07 -4.75 -17.89
C GLN A 62 13.51 -4.43 -18.28
N GLY A 63 13.98 -3.23 -17.95
CA GLY A 63 15.35 -2.79 -18.21
C GLY A 63 15.62 -1.36 -17.76
N GLU A 64 16.82 -0.87 -18.05
CA GLU A 64 17.19 0.53 -17.79
C GLU A 64 16.45 1.48 -18.75
N ILE A 65 15.88 2.53 -18.17
CA ILE A 65 15.17 3.61 -18.82
C ILE A 65 16.03 4.85 -18.68
N ASN A 66 16.41 5.44 -19.81
CA ASN A 66 17.10 6.72 -19.84
C ASN A 66 16.15 7.80 -20.31
N THR A 67 16.16 8.95 -19.66
CA THR A 67 15.30 10.07 -20.08
C THR A 67 16.09 11.37 -20.19
N SER A 68 15.57 12.29 -20.98
CA SER A 68 16.06 13.66 -21.05
C SER A 68 14.89 14.62 -21.19
N LEU A 69 14.85 15.64 -20.33
CA LEU A 69 13.84 16.69 -20.36
C LEU A 69 14.46 18.00 -20.88
N THR A 70 13.84 18.60 -21.88
CA THR A 70 14.22 19.91 -22.41
C THR A 70 13.00 20.81 -22.55
N VAL A 71 13.22 22.12 -22.67
CA VAL A 71 12.15 23.11 -22.90
C VAL A 71 12.42 23.79 -24.24
N GLN A 72 11.39 23.86 -25.08
CA GLN A 72 11.42 24.54 -26.38
C GLN A 72 10.20 25.43 -26.56
N LYS A 73 10.20 26.27 -27.59
CA LYS A 73 8.99 26.98 -28.03
C LYS A 73 8.17 26.09 -28.95
N ASN A 74 6.87 25.98 -28.70
CA ASN A 74 5.96 25.32 -29.62
C ASN A 74 5.64 26.28 -30.79
N ASP A 75 6.03 25.90 -32.00
CA ASP A 75 5.87 26.75 -33.20
C ASP A 75 4.40 27.05 -33.55
N SER A 76 3.46 26.20 -33.10
CA SER A 76 2.02 26.36 -33.39
C SER A 76 1.32 27.25 -32.37
N THR A 77 1.70 27.18 -31.08
CA THR A 77 1.03 27.92 -29.99
C THR A 77 1.83 29.13 -29.49
N GLY A 78 3.14 29.17 -29.74
CA GLY A 78 4.07 30.19 -29.21
C GLY A 78 4.42 30.02 -27.73
N ASN A 79 3.85 29.02 -27.06
CA ASN A 79 4.06 28.73 -25.65
C ASN A 79 5.36 27.94 -25.44
N ASP A 80 5.83 27.94 -24.19
CA ASP A 80 6.88 27.00 -23.78
C ASP A 80 6.30 25.58 -23.72
N GLU A 81 7.07 24.63 -24.19
CA GLU A 81 6.73 23.22 -24.27
C GLU A 81 7.88 22.38 -23.74
N TYR A 82 7.56 21.42 -22.90
CA TYR A 82 8.48 20.43 -22.39
C TYR A 82 8.56 19.26 -23.36
N VAL A 83 9.78 18.78 -23.59
CA VAL A 83 10.08 17.61 -24.43
C VAL A 83 10.82 16.59 -23.58
N LEU A 84 10.13 15.51 -23.23
CA LEU A 84 10.66 14.37 -22.51
C LEU A 84 10.93 13.23 -23.49
N VAL A 85 12.20 12.93 -23.73
CA VAL A 85 12.61 11.76 -24.52
C VAL A 85 12.82 10.59 -23.56
N VAL A 86 12.27 9.43 -23.88
CA VAL A 86 12.35 8.19 -23.08
C VAL A 86 12.95 7.08 -23.95
N HIS A 87 14.06 6.52 -23.49
CA HIS A 87 14.78 5.43 -24.14
C HIS A 87 14.55 4.12 -23.39
N GLN A 88 14.01 3.13 -24.09
CA GLN A 88 13.83 1.75 -23.62
C GLN A 88 14.65 0.83 -24.51
N LYS A 89 15.94 0.70 -24.19
CA LYS A 89 16.95 0.04 -25.02
C LYS A 89 17.02 0.64 -26.43
N ASP A 90 16.50 -0.07 -27.44
CA ASP A 90 16.53 0.33 -28.85
C ASP A 90 15.28 1.12 -29.24
N SER A 91 14.25 1.13 -28.37
CA SER A 91 13.02 1.89 -28.58
C SER A 91 13.11 3.28 -27.98
N VAL A 92 12.54 4.26 -28.67
CA VAL A 92 12.49 5.65 -28.20
C VAL A 92 11.07 6.16 -28.38
N CYS A 93 10.53 6.77 -27.34
CA CYS A 93 9.34 7.61 -27.43
C CYS A 93 9.66 9.03 -26.95
N THR A 94 8.93 10.00 -27.48
CA THR A 94 9.05 11.41 -27.09
C THR A 94 7.69 11.93 -26.68
N VAL A 95 7.61 12.43 -25.45
CA VAL A 95 6.40 13.06 -24.89
C VAL A 95 6.61 14.57 -24.90
N PHE A 96 5.70 15.28 -25.56
CA PHE A 96 5.66 16.73 -25.54
C PHE A 96 4.46 17.17 -24.70
N PHE A 97 4.61 18.19 -23.86
CA PHE A 97 3.53 18.69 -23.00
C PHE A 97 3.76 20.16 -22.60
N GLU A 98 2.69 20.87 -22.25
CA GLU A 98 2.77 22.31 -21.92
C GLU A 98 2.76 22.56 -20.40
N ASP A 99 2.15 21.67 -19.62
CA ASP A 99 2.11 21.79 -18.15
C ASP A 99 2.06 20.41 -17.48
N VAL A 100 2.23 20.40 -16.16
CA VAL A 100 2.10 19.22 -15.32
C VAL A 100 1.07 19.44 -14.22
N SER A 101 0.25 18.42 -13.97
CA SER A 101 -0.63 18.36 -12.82
C SER A 101 -0.44 17.04 -12.05
N PHE A 102 -1.03 16.95 -10.86
CA PHE A 102 -0.86 15.79 -9.98
C PHE A 102 -2.23 15.29 -9.53
N GLU A 103 -2.52 14.04 -9.89
CA GLU A 103 -3.78 13.36 -9.60
C GLU A 103 -3.54 12.33 -8.49
N VAL A 104 -4.43 12.28 -7.50
CA VAL A 104 -4.36 11.33 -6.39
C VAL A 104 -5.73 10.75 -6.12
N ASN A 105 -5.84 9.44 -6.25
CA ASN A 105 -7.03 8.66 -5.94
C ASN A 105 -6.75 7.82 -4.70
N LEU A 106 -7.40 8.15 -3.57
CA LEU A 106 -7.25 7.42 -2.31
C LEU A 106 -8.38 6.40 -2.14
N TYR A 107 -8.07 5.21 -1.65
CA TYR A 107 -9.03 4.12 -1.54
C TYR A 107 -9.14 3.57 -0.11
N ASN A 108 -10.26 2.91 0.17
CA ASN A 108 -10.45 2.18 1.41
C ASN A 108 -9.72 0.83 1.37
N TYR A 109 -8.52 0.80 1.95
CA TYR A 109 -7.68 -0.40 2.02
C TYR A 109 -7.83 -1.21 3.32
N GLY A 110 -8.76 -0.84 4.21
CA GLY A 110 -8.92 -1.49 5.51
C GLY A 110 -9.29 -2.98 5.41
N ARG A 111 -9.94 -3.36 4.29
CA ARG A 111 -10.34 -4.73 3.98
C ARG A 111 -9.54 -5.34 2.84
N THR A 112 -8.58 -4.62 2.27
CA THR A 112 -7.73 -5.15 1.22
C THR A 112 -6.69 -6.11 1.80
N ALA A 113 -6.41 -7.21 1.11
CA ALA A 113 -5.45 -8.22 1.56
C ALA A 113 -4.85 -9.00 0.41
N HIS A 114 -3.58 -9.37 0.57
CA HIS A 114 -2.93 -10.42 -0.19
C HIS A 114 -2.40 -11.50 0.75
N PHE A 115 -2.54 -12.77 0.36
CA PHE A 115 -2.11 -13.93 1.14
C PHE A 115 -0.93 -14.64 0.47
N TRP A 116 0.13 -13.89 0.14
CA TRP A 116 1.29 -14.42 -0.61
C TRP A 116 2.17 -15.37 0.20
N ILE A 117 2.25 -15.20 1.53
CA ILE A 117 3.07 -16.04 2.41
C ILE A 117 2.17 -16.68 3.48
N GLU A 118 2.18 -18.01 3.55
CA GLU A 118 1.33 -18.80 4.45
C GLU A 118 1.77 -18.73 5.93
N GLY A 119 0.81 -18.53 6.83
CA GLY A 119 1.00 -18.46 8.28
C GLY A 119 0.96 -17.03 8.83
N TYR A 120 0.73 -16.89 10.15
CA TYR A 120 0.72 -15.58 10.82
C TYR A 120 -0.19 -14.52 10.16
N GLU A 121 -1.26 -14.93 9.48
CA GLU A 121 -2.01 -14.08 8.55
C GLU A 121 -2.43 -12.75 9.15
N CYS A 122 -2.94 -12.72 10.38
CA CYS A 122 -3.35 -11.47 11.04
C CYS A 122 -2.18 -10.47 11.16
N LEU A 123 -0.96 -10.96 11.43
CA LEU A 123 0.22 -10.12 11.57
C LEU A 123 0.78 -9.68 10.22
N ARG A 124 0.77 -10.57 9.21
CA ARG A 124 1.17 -10.22 7.84
C ARG A 124 0.20 -9.25 7.17
N GLN A 125 -1.10 -9.37 7.44
CA GLN A 125 -2.09 -8.40 6.98
C GLN A 125 -1.90 -7.02 7.60
N LEU A 126 -1.44 -6.95 8.86
CA LEU A 126 -1.05 -5.69 9.47
C LEU A 126 0.24 -5.15 8.86
N GLU A 127 1.27 -5.99 8.73
CA GLU A 127 2.56 -5.60 8.14
C GLU A 127 2.38 -5.03 6.74
N TYR A 128 1.66 -5.73 5.87
CA TYR A 128 1.34 -5.27 4.52
C TYR A 128 0.66 -3.88 4.53
N LYS A 129 -0.42 -3.73 5.31
CA LYS A 129 -1.17 -2.47 5.39
C LYS A 129 -0.33 -1.33 5.95
N ILE A 130 0.53 -1.60 6.92
CA ILE A 130 1.46 -0.64 7.50
C ILE A 130 2.49 -0.22 6.44
N SER A 131 3.02 -1.16 5.66
CA SER A 131 4.00 -0.89 4.60
C SER A 131 3.41 0.00 3.50
N ILE A 132 2.24 -0.33 2.93
CA ILE A 132 1.61 0.51 1.88
C ILE A 132 1.18 1.89 2.40
N LEU A 133 0.79 1.98 3.67
CA LEU A 133 0.47 3.24 4.33
C LEU A 133 1.74 4.09 4.52
N ARG A 134 2.87 3.45 4.82
CA ARG A 134 4.14 4.16 4.92
C ARG A 134 4.58 4.71 3.58
N ASP A 135 4.43 3.94 2.51
CA ASP A 135 4.71 4.45 1.15
C ASP A 135 3.79 5.63 0.80
N LYS A 136 2.49 5.52 1.10
CA LYS A 136 1.55 6.65 0.94
C LYS A 136 2.04 7.90 1.68
N LEU A 137 2.53 7.76 2.91
CA LEU A 137 3.03 8.88 3.71
C LEU A 137 4.34 9.45 3.15
N ASP A 138 5.31 8.60 2.82
CA ASP A 138 6.66 9.01 2.41
C ASP A 138 6.65 9.66 1.01
N TYR A 139 5.87 9.12 0.06
CA TYR A 139 5.87 9.61 -1.32
C TYR A 139 4.88 10.76 -1.57
N LEU A 140 3.70 10.74 -0.95
CA LEU A 140 2.66 11.77 -1.17
C LEU A 140 2.69 12.87 -0.11
N GLY A 141 3.21 12.56 1.07
CA GLY A 141 3.33 13.47 2.19
C GLY A 141 2.10 13.49 3.11
N GLU A 142 2.28 14.14 4.26
CA GLU A 142 1.31 14.18 5.35
C GLU A 142 -0.09 14.69 4.97
N LYS A 143 -0.22 15.50 3.92
CA LYS A 143 -1.50 16.09 3.50
C LYS A 143 -2.52 15.06 3.01
N TYR A 144 -2.07 13.87 2.64
CA TYR A 144 -2.93 12.77 2.18
C TYR A 144 -3.22 11.72 3.27
N CYS A 145 -2.66 11.88 4.46
CA CYS A 145 -2.83 10.96 5.57
C CYS A 145 -3.59 11.62 6.71
N ASN A 146 -4.58 10.92 7.28
CA ASN A 146 -5.22 11.37 8.51
C ASN A 146 -4.35 11.10 9.76
N ASP A 147 -4.71 11.64 10.91
CA ASP A 147 -3.90 11.53 12.14
C ASP A 147 -3.70 10.08 12.58
N LEU A 148 -4.70 9.21 12.39
CA LEU A 148 -4.59 7.80 12.75
C LEU A 148 -3.67 7.05 11.79
N GLU A 149 -3.72 7.37 10.50
CA GLU A 149 -2.76 6.87 9.50
C GLU A 149 -1.33 7.31 9.83
N LYS A 150 -1.11 8.58 10.16
CA LYS A 150 0.21 9.09 10.56
C LYS A 150 0.73 8.37 11.81
N GLU A 151 -0.13 8.11 12.79
CA GLU A 151 0.21 7.34 13.98
C GLU A 151 0.62 5.90 13.60
N LEU A 152 -0.22 5.19 12.84
CA LEU A 152 -0.01 3.80 12.45
C LEU A 152 1.21 3.60 11.52
N ALA A 153 1.52 4.55 10.64
CA ALA A 153 2.67 4.49 9.74
C ALA A 153 4.02 4.38 10.48
N ASN A 154 4.10 4.85 11.72
CA ASN A 154 5.29 4.67 12.56
C ASN A 154 5.57 3.19 12.88
N LEU A 155 4.56 2.32 12.83
CA LEU A 155 4.74 0.89 13.13
C LEU A 155 5.61 0.16 12.10
N THR A 156 5.88 0.77 10.95
CA THR A 156 6.84 0.23 9.98
C THR A 156 8.26 0.17 10.58
N ASP A 157 8.55 1.11 11.48
CA ASP A 157 9.78 1.16 12.25
C ASP A 157 9.62 0.44 13.61
N PHE A 158 8.68 -0.52 13.71
CA PHE A 158 8.53 -1.44 14.83
C PHE A 158 8.93 -2.86 14.39
N PRO A 159 10.21 -3.27 14.58
CA PRO A 159 10.71 -4.56 14.12
C PRO A 159 9.81 -5.75 14.46
N PRO A 160 9.23 -5.87 15.67
CA PRO A 160 8.38 -7.01 16.01
C PRO A 160 7.09 -7.17 15.20
N LEU A 161 6.68 -6.18 14.40
CA LEU A 161 5.50 -6.22 13.53
C LEU A 161 5.82 -5.91 12.05
N ASN A 162 7.08 -5.69 11.69
CA ASN A 162 7.48 -5.43 10.30
C ASN A 162 8.03 -6.69 9.62
N TYR A 163 8.53 -6.52 8.39
CA TYR A 163 9.09 -7.60 7.58
C TYR A 163 10.24 -8.39 8.23
N CYS A 164 10.88 -7.88 9.30
CA CYS A 164 11.93 -8.62 10.02
C CYS A 164 11.43 -9.93 10.65
N PHE A 165 10.16 -9.97 11.06
CA PHE A 165 9.53 -11.16 11.64
C PHE A 165 8.33 -11.65 10.84
N TYR A 166 7.62 -10.74 10.16
CA TYR A 166 6.37 -11.03 9.48
C TYR A 166 6.35 -10.47 8.05
N PRO A 167 7.29 -10.87 7.18
CA PRO A 167 7.25 -10.44 5.79
C PRO A 167 5.92 -10.90 5.17
N SER A 168 5.15 -9.95 4.65
CA SER A 168 3.90 -10.23 3.93
C SER A 168 4.11 -10.54 2.45
N VAL A 169 5.27 -10.18 1.90
CA VAL A 169 5.64 -10.34 0.49
C VAL A 169 6.85 -11.26 0.33
N PRO A 170 7.01 -11.94 -0.83
CA PRO A 170 8.24 -12.65 -1.18
C PRO A 170 9.48 -11.74 -1.09
N GLU A 171 10.64 -12.31 -0.74
CA GLU A 171 11.89 -11.56 -0.50
C GLU A 171 12.28 -10.62 -1.65
N LYS A 172 12.05 -11.03 -2.90
CA LYS A 172 12.33 -10.21 -4.10
C LYS A 172 11.53 -8.90 -4.18
N TYR A 173 10.44 -8.77 -3.41
CA TYR A 173 9.60 -7.57 -3.35
C TYR A 173 9.79 -6.79 -2.05
N LEU A 174 10.68 -7.22 -1.16
CA LEU A 174 10.98 -6.45 0.04
C LEU A 174 11.81 -5.22 -0.31
N VAL A 175 11.32 -4.05 0.12
CA VAL A 175 12.08 -2.80 0.03
C VAL A 175 13.08 -2.76 1.19
N PRO A 176 14.40 -2.74 0.92
CA PRO A 176 15.42 -2.65 1.96
C PRO A 176 15.26 -1.36 2.77
N ARG A 177 15.58 -1.44 4.07
CA ARG A 177 15.68 -0.25 4.93
C ARG A 177 17.07 -0.20 5.54
N ASP A 178 17.55 1.00 5.83
CA ASP A 178 18.90 1.19 6.38
C ASP A 178 19.08 0.51 7.75
N ASN A 179 18.05 0.54 8.62
CA ASN A 179 18.11 -0.01 9.98
C ASN A 179 16.82 -0.74 10.41
N PRO A 180 16.46 -1.88 9.79
CA PRO A 180 15.14 -2.48 9.98
C PRO A 180 14.95 -3.15 11.34
N TRP A 181 16.05 -3.35 12.09
CA TRP A 181 16.07 -3.96 13.42
C TRP A 181 16.03 -2.96 14.56
N GLU A 182 16.18 -1.67 14.29
CA GLU A 182 16.18 -0.62 15.31
C GLU A 182 14.81 0.06 15.37
N PRO A 183 14.11 0.03 16.52
CA PRO A 183 12.81 0.68 16.64
C PRO A 183 12.94 2.19 16.85
N THR A 184 12.02 2.95 16.26
CA THR A 184 11.87 4.38 16.63
C THR A 184 11.07 4.53 17.92
N ASP A 185 11.29 5.64 18.63
CA ASP A 185 10.54 5.93 19.86
C ASP A 185 9.05 6.15 19.59
N LYS A 186 8.69 6.68 18.41
CA LYS A 186 7.31 6.83 17.97
C LYS A 186 6.65 5.46 17.81
N ALA A 187 7.30 4.52 17.11
CA ALA A 187 6.80 3.17 16.88
C ALA A 187 6.51 2.42 18.19
N ILE A 188 7.46 2.48 19.14
CA ILE A 188 7.27 1.85 20.47
C ILE A 188 6.15 2.53 21.26
N SER A 189 6.03 3.86 21.15
CA SER A 189 5.00 4.62 21.87
C SER A 189 3.58 4.26 21.39
N VAL A 190 3.40 4.02 20.08
CA VAL A 190 2.14 3.50 19.53
C VAL A 190 1.82 2.15 20.17
N MET A 191 2.77 1.20 20.17
CA MET A 191 2.54 -0.12 20.77
C MET A 191 2.28 -0.08 22.28
N LEU A 192 2.96 0.81 23.02
CA LEU A 192 2.69 1.03 24.45
C LEU A 192 1.27 1.55 24.70
N LYS A 193 0.80 2.48 23.85
CA LYS A 193 -0.57 3.02 23.91
C LYS A 193 -1.59 1.91 23.67
N VAL A 194 -1.45 1.12 22.60
CA VAL A 194 -2.38 0.01 22.30
C VAL A 194 -2.35 -1.05 23.40
N ALA A 195 -1.18 -1.45 23.89
CA ALA A 195 -1.08 -2.43 24.98
C ALA A 195 -1.75 -1.93 26.26
N ARG A 196 -1.64 -0.63 26.57
CA ARG A 196 -2.31 -0.01 27.72
C ARG A 196 -3.83 0.03 27.53
N GLU A 197 -4.31 0.45 26.37
CA GLU A 197 -5.74 0.49 26.02
C GLU A 197 -6.38 -0.90 26.19
N GLN A 198 -5.68 -1.95 25.75
CA GLN A 198 -6.14 -3.34 25.87
C GLN A 198 -5.80 -4.00 27.22
N GLN A 199 -5.23 -3.25 28.16
CA GLN A 199 -4.83 -3.69 29.51
C GLN A 199 -3.88 -4.90 29.51
N ASP A 200 -3.06 -5.05 28.46
CA ASP A 200 -2.08 -6.11 28.32
C ASP A 200 -0.81 -5.77 29.11
N LYS A 201 -0.86 -6.03 30.44
CA LYS A 201 0.21 -5.67 31.37
C LYS A 201 1.54 -6.33 31.03
N MET A 202 1.51 -7.59 30.58
CA MET A 202 2.72 -8.33 30.25
C MET A 202 3.38 -7.77 28.99
N LEU A 203 2.61 -7.55 27.91
CA LEU A 203 3.16 -6.93 26.71
C LEU A 203 3.68 -5.53 26.98
N TYR A 204 2.93 -4.73 27.75
CA TYR A 204 3.33 -3.38 28.14
C TYR A 204 4.69 -3.37 28.86
N GLN A 205 4.90 -4.27 29.83
CA GLN A 205 6.18 -4.37 30.56
C GLN A 205 7.35 -4.71 29.64
N VAL A 206 7.16 -5.67 28.73
CA VAL A 206 8.21 -6.05 27.76
C VAL A 206 8.50 -4.90 26.78
N LEU A 207 7.48 -4.15 26.36
CA LEU A 207 7.64 -2.96 25.52
C LEU A 207 8.43 -1.83 26.24
N VAL A 208 8.23 -1.64 27.54
CA VAL A 208 9.03 -0.67 28.33
C VAL A 208 10.50 -1.06 28.35
N LEU A 209 10.79 -2.35 28.56
CA LEU A 209 12.17 -2.86 28.46
C LEU A 209 12.73 -2.70 27.05
N TYR A 210 11.93 -2.99 26.03
CA TYR A 210 12.34 -2.82 24.64
C TYR A 210 12.64 -1.37 24.28
N LYS A 211 11.91 -0.40 24.85
CA LYS A 211 12.21 1.03 24.72
C LYS A 211 13.58 1.40 25.25
N GLN A 212 14.00 0.79 26.36
CA GLN A 212 15.29 1.08 27.00
C GLN A 212 16.46 0.42 26.26
N PHE A 213 16.31 -0.83 25.82
CA PHE A 213 17.44 -1.63 25.32
C PHE A 213 17.48 -1.82 23.80
N LYS A 214 16.35 -1.62 23.09
CA LYS A 214 16.22 -1.66 21.62
C LYS A 214 16.91 -2.84 20.91
N ASN A 215 17.00 -4.01 21.55
CA ASN A 215 17.76 -5.15 21.03
C ASN A 215 16.90 -6.22 20.36
N ARG A 216 17.51 -6.99 19.45
CA ARG A 216 16.85 -8.03 18.65
C ARG A 216 16.24 -9.17 19.48
N LYS A 217 16.79 -9.50 20.65
CA LYS A 217 16.26 -10.57 21.51
C LYS A 217 14.89 -10.19 22.06
N LEU A 218 14.75 -8.96 22.57
CA LEU A 218 13.47 -8.42 23.02
C LEU A 218 12.50 -8.27 21.85
N ALA A 219 12.98 -7.86 20.67
CA ALA A 219 12.14 -7.79 19.48
C ALA A 219 11.50 -9.15 19.14
N LYS A 220 12.29 -10.24 19.18
CA LYS A 220 11.80 -11.61 18.96
C LYS A 220 10.81 -12.06 20.02
N VAL A 221 11.03 -11.70 21.28
CA VAL A 221 10.08 -11.99 22.38
C VAL A 221 8.74 -11.32 22.09
N ILE A 222 8.75 -10.03 21.75
CA ILE A 222 7.54 -9.27 21.44
C ILE A 222 6.83 -9.84 20.20
N ALA A 223 7.57 -10.13 19.14
CA ALA A 223 7.00 -10.73 17.93
C ALA A 223 6.27 -12.04 18.30
N THR A 224 6.92 -12.92 19.07
CA THR A 224 6.32 -14.16 19.56
C THR A 224 5.07 -13.90 20.41
N MET A 225 5.07 -12.86 21.24
CA MET A 225 3.91 -12.47 22.04
C MET A 225 2.74 -12.05 21.15
N LEU A 226 2.95 -11.23 20.11
CA LEU A 226 1.89 -10.78 19.21
C LEU A 226 1.16 -11.94 18.51
N HIS A 227 1.83 -13.07 18.29
CA HIS A 227 1.20 -14.27 17.73
C HIS A 227 0.39 -15.09 18.75
N ARG A 228 0.60 -14.91 20.04
CA ARG A 228 -0.10 -15.69 21.08
C ARG A 228 -1.52 -15.17 21.29
N LYS A 229 -2.42 -16.11 21.57
CA LYS A 229 -3.82 -15.83 21.88
C LYS A 229 -3.97 -14.90 23.09
N SER A 230 -3.08 -14.99 24.08
CA SER A 230 -3.09 -14.12 25.26
C SER A 230 -2.94 -12.63 24.94
N HIS A 231 -2.32 -12.29 23.81
CA HIS A 231 -2.09 -10.92 23.34
C HIS A 231 -2.95 -10.57 22.12
N GLY A 232 -3.91 -11.45 21.75
CA GLY A 232 -4.71 -11.31 20.53
C GLY A 232 -5.51 -10.01 20.47
N LYS A 233 -5.99 -9.50 21.61
CA LYS A 233 -6.74 -8.21 21.65
C LYS A 233 -5.91 -7.02 21.17
N VAL A 234 -4.59 -7.05 21.35
CA VAL A 234 -3.70 -5.98 20.87
C VAL A 234 -3.64 -6.00 19.34
N VAL A 235 -3.50 -7.18 18.74
CA VAL A 235 -3.51 -7.36 17.29
C VAL A 235 -4.88 -6.99 16.71
N GLU A 236 -5.96 -7.44 17.34
CA GLU A 236 -7.33 -7.09 16.94
C GLU A 236 -7.55 -5.56 16.97
N SER A 237 -7.11 -4.89 18.02
CA SER A 237 -7.21 -3.44 18.14
C SER A 237 -6.42 -2.70 17.06
N LEU A 238 -5.25 -3.21 16.64
CA LEU A 238 -4.49 -2.65 15.53
C LEU A 238 -5.24 -2.81 14.20
N MET A 239 -5.84 -3.97 13.94
CA MET A 239 -6.63 -4.19 12.71
C MET A 239 -7.88 -3.30 12.68
N GLU A 240 -8.54 -3.12 13.82
CA GLU A 240 -9.69 -2.23 13.98
C GLU A 240 -9.29 -0.77 13.73
N LYS A 241 -8.18 -0.31 14.32
CA LYS A 241 -7.65 1.04 14.08
C LYS A 241 -7.29 1.24 12.60
N MET A 242 -6.72 0.24 11.94
CA MET A 242 -6.45 0.31 10.50
C MET A 242 -7.75 0.42 9.70
N THR A 243 -8.77 -0.38 10.01
CA THR A 243 -10.10 -0.28 9.35
C THR A 243 -10.75 1.08 9.58
N GLU A 244 -10.64 1.62 10.78
CA GLU A 244 -11.16 2.93 11.16
C GLU A 244 -10.45 4.06 10.42
N ALA A 245 -9.13 3.96 10.26
CA ALA A 245 -8.31 4.94 9.56
C ALA A 245 -8.69 5.10 8.08
N THR A 246 -9.25 4.05 7.46
CA THR A 246 -9.57 4.04 6.02
C THR A 246 -11.04 4.20 5.71
N LYS A 247 -11.92 4.22 6.72
CA LYS A 247 -13.37 4.10 6.54
C LYS A 247 -14.02 5.21 5.69
N ASN A 248 -13.39 6.39 5.67
CA ASN A 248 -13.90 7.56 4.96
C ASN A 248 -13.38 7.65 3.51
N TYR A 249 -12.45 6.77 3.12
CA TYR A 249 -12.02 6.68 1.73
C TYR A 249 -13.07 5.93 0.89
N PRO A 250 -13.21 6.30 -0.39
CA PRO A 250 -14.10 5.59 -1.30
C PRO A 250 -13.62 4.15 -1.53
N THR A 251 -14.56 3.26 -1.83
CA THR A 251 -14.24 1.95 -2.40
C THR A 251 -13.94 2.10 -3.89
N LYS A 252 -13.13 1.20 -4.45
CA LYS A 252 -12.90 1.15 -5.91
C LYS A 252 -14.22 0.84 -6.65
N GLU A 253 -14.40 1.43 -7.82
CA GLU A 253 -15.54 1.18 -8.70
C GLU A 253 -15.03 0.73 -10.07
N PHE A 254 -15.53 -0.41 -10.57
CA PHE A 254 -15.07 -1.05 -11.80
C PHE A 254 -16.13 -1.02 -12.90
N GLY A 255 -17.19 -0.24 -12.70
CA GLY A 255 -18.32 -0.15 -13.59
C GLY A 255 -19.41 -1.19 -13.28
N LYS A 256 -20.64 -0.85 -13.68
CA LYS A 256 -21.87 -1.50 -13.24
C LYS A 256 -21.85 -3.04 -13.35
N THR A 257 -21.29 -3.58 -14.44
CA THR A 257 -21.28 -5.03 -14.67
C THR A 257 -20.34 -5.74 -13.70
N ALA A 258 -19.07 -5.31 -13.62
CA ALA A 258 -18.08 -5.88 -12.71
C ALA A 258 -18.51 -5.72 -11.24
N ASP A 259 -18.96 -4.53 -10.85
CA ASP A 259 -19.42 -4.25 -9.49
C ASP A 259 -20.61 -5.13 -9.06
N ASN A 260 -21.48 -5.50 -10.01
CA ASN A 260 -22.58 -6.42 -9.72
C ASN A 260 -22.09 -7.85 -9.48
N GLU A 261 -21.07 -8.32 -10.20
CA GLU A 261 -20.46 -9.63 -9.93
C GLU A 261 -19.70 -9.62 -8.59
N HIS A 262 -18.92 -8.59 -8.31
CA HIS A 262 -18.23 -8.40 -7.02
C HIS A 262 -19.23 -8.44 -5.85
N LYS A 263 -20.36 -7.74 -5.97
CA LYS A 263 -21.44 -7.74 -4.97
C LYS A 263 -22.04 -9.14 -4.74
N LYS A 264 -22.16 -9.99 -5.77
CA LYS A 264 -22.64 -11.38 -5.61
C LYS A 264 -21.67 -12.19 -4.76
N ILE A 265 -20.37 -12.12 -5.05
CA ILE A 265 -19.33 -12.86 -4.30
C ILE A 265 -19.27 -12.36 -2.84
N LEU A 266 -19.27 -11.04 -2.62
CA LEU A 266 -19.34 -10.44 -1.28
C LEU A 266 -20.59 -10.88 -0.50
N THR A 267 -21.73 -11.01 -1.18
CA THR A 267 -22.98 -11.49 -0.55
C THR A 267 -22.83 -12.94 -0.07
N ARG A 268 -22.22 -13.81 -0.89
CA ARG A 268 -21.91 -15.20 -0.48
C ARG A 268 -20.97 -15.25 0.72
N ALA A 269 -19.92 -14.41 0.72
CA ALA A 269 -18.99 -14.30 1.83
C ALA A 269 -19.70 -13.86 3.13
N LYS A 270 -20.57 -12.83 3.06
CA LYS A 270 -21.39 -12.38 4.19
C LYS A 270 -22.34 -13.46 4.71
N GLN A 271 -22.97 -14.23 3.83
CA GLN A 271 -23.82 -15.35 4.21
C GLN A 271 -23.02 -16.43 4.97
N LEU A 272 -21.83 -16.78 4.49
CA LEU A 272 -20.96 -17.74 5.16
C LEU A 272 -20.44 -17.20 6.51
N GLN A 273 -20.04 -15.93 6.56
CA GLN A 273 -19.64 -15.24 7.79
C GLN A 273 -20.78 -15.30 8.84
N ASN A 274 -22.02 -15.03 8.43
CA ASN A 274 -23.18 -15.14 9.32
C ASN A 274 -23.39 -16.57 9.84
N LYS A 275 -23.24 -17.61 8.99
CA LYS A 275 -23.30 -19.01 9.42
C LYS A 275 -22.22 -19.35 10.45
N LEU A 276 -21.00 -18.83 10.31
CA LEU A 276 -19.91 -19.01 11.27
C LEU A 276 -20.19 -18.26 12.59
N LYS A 277 -20.75 -17.05 12.51
CA LYS A 277 -21.18 -16.27 13.69
C LYS A 277 -22.20 -17.03 14.53
N HIS A 278 -23.18 -17.69 13.92
CA HIS A 278 -24.14 -18.57 14.63
C HIS A 278 -23.45 -19.75 15.35
N LYS A 279 -22.33 -20.24 14.81
CA LYS A 279 -21.49 -21.27 15.44
C LYS A 279 -20.48 -20.68 16.45
N LYS A 280 -20.56 -19.39 16.76
CA LYS A 280 -19.61 -18.64 17.60
C LYS A 280 -18.16 -18.75 17.12
N ILE A 281 -17.97 -18.87 15.81
CA ILE A 281 -16.65 -18.86 15.16
C ILE A 281 -16.41 -17.43 14.65
N LYS A 282 -15.30 -16.82 15.07
CA LYS A 282 -14.89 -15.51 14.57
C LYS A 282 -14.41 -15.65 13.12
N SER A 283 -14.82 -14.72 12.27
CA SER A 283 -14.35 -14.62 10.90
C SER A 283 -14.43 -13.21 10.36
N GLU A 284 -13.59 -12.92 9.37
CA GLU A 284 -13.39 -11.60 8.80
C GLU A 284 -13.26 -11.69 7.27
N ILE A 285 -13.91 -10.77 6.56
CA ILE A 285 -13.90 -10.73 5.09
C ILE A 285 -12.79 -9.79 4.64
N PHE A 286 -12.02 -10.24 3.65
CA PHE A 286 -11.03 -9.46 2.93
C PHE A 286 -11.29 -9.53 1.42
N VAL A 287 -10.74 -8.56 0.70
CA VAL A 287 -10.86 -8.45 -0.75
C VAL A 287 -9.47 -8.22 -1.34
N GLU A 288 -9.20 -8.81 -2.49
CA GLU A 288 -8.09 -8.48 -3.38
C GLU A 288 -8.71 -7.89 -4.63
N GLU A 289 -8.31 -6.67 -5.01
CA GLU A 289 -8.97 -5.89 -6.06
C GLU A 289 -7.91 -5.35 -7.04
N PRO A 290 -8.19 -5.34 -8.36
CA PRO A 290 -7.29 -4.71 -9.32
C PRO A 290 -7.17 -3.19 -9.10
N PHE A 291 -6.21 -2.57 -9.77
CA PHE A 291 -6.17 -1.11 -9.93
C PHE A 291 -7.25 -0.62 -10.89
N VAL A 292 -7.73 0.60 -10.65
CA VAL A 292 -8.85 1.20 -11.40
C VAL A 292 -8.35 1.92 -12.65
N VAL A 293 -7.31 2.74 -12.52
CA VAL A 293 -6.80 3.58 -13.62
C VAL A 293 -5.72 2.84 -14.40
N ALA A 294 -4.70 2.34 -13.71
CA ALA A 294 -3.62 1.55 -14.31
C ALA A 294 -3.93 0.05 -14.17
N THR A 295 -4.96 -0.40 -14.91
CA THR A 295 -5.47 -1.78 -14.85
C THR A 295 -4.34 -2.81 -14.96
N ASP A 296 -4.29 -3.70 -13.97
CA ASP A 296 -3.37 -4.81 -13.88
C ASP A 296 -4.06 -6.15 -14.23
N SER A 297 -3.31 -7.24 -14.12
CA SER A 297 -3.84 -8.59 -14.35
C SER A 297 -4.50 -9.21 -13.12
N ILE A 298 -4.70 -8.45 -12.03
CA ILE A 298 -5.25 -9.00 -10.78
C ILE A 298 -6.75 -9.20 -10.93
N GLU A 299 -7.22 -10.38 -10.55
CA GLU A 299 -8.65 -10.68 -10.49
C GLU A 299 -9.23 -10.26 -9.15
N TYR A 300 -10.46 -9.78 -9.17
CA TYR A 300 -11.22 -9.53 -7.94
C TYR A 300 -11.48 -10.84 -7.19
N LYS A 301 -10.95 -10.94 -5.97
CA LYS A 301 -11.14 -12.11 -5.10
C LYS A 301 -11.66 -11.70 -3.73
N VAL A 302 -12.48 -12.55 -3.14
CA VAL A 302 -12.98 -12.36 -1.78
C VAL A 302 -12.51 -13.52 -0.92
N TYR A 303 -11.90 -13.19 0.22
CA TYR A 303 -11.41 -14.17 1.17
C TYR A 303 -12.17 -14.05 2.49
N LEU A 304 -12.36 -15.19 3.15
CA LEU A 304 -12.86 -15.28 4.51
C LEU A 304 -11.76 -15.84 5.41
N MET A 305 -11.24 -15.00 6.29
CA MET A 305 -10.31 -15.40 7.34
C MET A 305 -11.11 -15.96 8.53
N ILE A 306 -10.89 -17.21 8.91
CA ILE A 306 -11.68 -17.94 9.91
C ILE A 306 -10.78 -18.35 11.08
N TRP A 307 -11.10 -17.89 12.29
CA TRP A 307 -10.31 -18.22 13.48
C TRP A 307 -10.55 -19.68 13.90
N LYS A 308 -9.46 -20.39 14.16
CA LYS A 308 -9.47 -21.77 14.64
C LYS A 308 -9.24 -21.83 16.15
N LYS A 309 -9.81 -22.86 16.78
CA LYS A 309 -9.51 -23.15 18.18
C LYS A 309 -8.04 -23.53 18.31
N SER A 310 -7.35 -22.85 19.22
CA SER A 310 -5.96 -23.10 19.57
C SER A 310 -5.72 -22.69 21.02
N LEU A 311 -4.79 -23.38 21.68
CA LEU A 311 -4.48 -23.19 23.10
C LEU A 311 -3.50 -22.04 23.33
N ILE A 312 -2.47 -21.94 22.49
CA ILE A 312 -1.32 -21.04 22.73
C ILE A 312 -1.31 -19.92 21.68
N ASN A 313 -1.24 -20.30 20.41
CA ASN A 313 -1.05 -19.38 19.29
C ASN A 313 -2.36 -19.06 18.59
N THR A 314 -2.50 -17.86 18.04
CA THR A 314 -3.59 -17.51 17.13
C THR A 314 -3.43 -18.31 15.84
N LYS A 315 -4.50 -19.02 15.44
CA LYS A 315 -4.56 -19.78 14.20
C LYS A 315 -5.78 -19.34 13.41
N VAL A 316 -5.59 -19.14 12.11
CA VAL A 316 -6.66 -18.85 11.17
C VAL A 316 -6.56 -19.76 9.95
N GLU A 317 -7.65 -19.92 9.24
CA GLU A 317 -7.73 -20.51 7.91
C GLU A 317 -8.23 -19.44 6.94
N ILE A 318 -7.65 -19.38 5.76
CA ILE A 318 -8.09 -18.50 4.68
C ILE A 318 -8.90 -19.34 3.70
N GLN A 319 -10.12 -18.90 3.43
CA GLN A 319 -11.00 -19.52 2.44
C GLN A 319 -11.33 -18.49 1.36
N GLU A 320 -10.94 -18.77 0.12
CA GLU A 320 -11.41 -18.01 -1.05
C GLU A 320 -12.89 -18.31 -1.34
N ILE A 321 -13.66 -17.28 -1.62
CA ILE A 321 -15.08 -17.35 -1.95
C ILE A 321 -15.23 -17.20 -3.46
N LYS A 322 -15.88 -18.20 -4.07
CA LYS A 322 -16.17 -18.26 -5.50
C LYS A 322 -17.60 -17.81 -5.83
#